data_AF-A0A4Q3RHW8-F1
#
_entry.id   AF-A0A4Q3RHW8-F1
#
_cell.length_a   1.000
_cell.length_b   1.000
_cell.length_c   1.000
_cell.angle_alpha   90.00
_cell.angle_beta   90.00
_cell.angle_gamma   90.00
#
_symmetry.space_group_name_H-M   'P 1'
#
loop_
_entity.id
_entity.type
_entity.pdbx_description
1 polymer ?
#
loop_
_entity_poly.entity_id
_entity_poly.type
_entity_poly.pdbx_seq_one_letter_code
_entity_poly.pdbx_strand_id
1 'polypeptide(L)'
;MKLFTRYSRINLLANIAIFLVASVAFYFSLRYVLIKEIDEDLEIEEEEVAGYVQKHDRLPENISVPDQVISFIPATEKIKRHFSILKMQDREDNKEENFRRLSFSIVAGGQLYEGTVSKSLEGSNHLLRSILLISVSTIFAILIVSIIINRVLLKKLWRPFYQSISAVKKFRLSKNQSLVLPPTNIEEFALLNQTLDGIANSSRAEYLALKTFSENASHEIQTPIAIIRSKLDLLIQDEQLTDKQGSIVQSAYNSIEKLSRLNQSLLLLAKIENNQFEDVQIIDLKKKLEEKFLDF
;
A
#
# COMPACT_ATOMS: atom_id res chain seq x y z
N MET A 1 0.24 0.75 -10.28
CA MET A 1 0.80 1.55 -9.17
C MET A 1 -0.22 2.25 -8.28
N LYS A 2 -1.44 2.62 -8.74
CA LYS A 2 -2.43 3.34 -7.91
C LYS A 2 -2.88 2.59 -6.65
N LEU A 3 -3.01 1.26 -6.71
CA LEU A 3 -3.40 0.45 -5.55
C LEU A 3 -2.27 0.38 -4.50
N PHE A 4 -1.03 0.16 -4.93
CA PHE A 4 0.16 0.18 -4.08
C PHE A 4 0.32 1.50 -3.33
N THR A 5 0.16 2.63 -4.03
CA THR A 5 0.26 3.95 -3.38
C THR A 5 -0.89 4.21 -2.42
N ARG A 6 -2.11 3.74 -2.71
CA ARG A 6 -3.24 3.83 -1.76
C ARG A 6 -2.99 3.00 -0.51
N TYR A 7 -2.61 1.73 -0.65
CA TYR A 7 -2.30 0.85 0.49
C TYR A 7 -1.15 1.42 1.33
N SER A 8 -0.06 1.85 0.70
CA SER A 8 1.09 2.43 1.40
C SER A 8 0.73 3.70 2.17
N ARG A 9 -0.18 4.55 1.64
CA ARG A 9 -0.66 5.75 2.37
C ARG A 9 -1.49 5.38 3.59
N ILE A 10 -2.43 4.44 3.44
CA ILE A 10 -3.27 3.99 4.56
C ILE A 10 -2.41 3.35 5.66
N ASN A 11 -1.49 2.46 5.28
CA ASN A 11 -0.59 1.81 6.23
C ASN A 11 0.31 2.82 6.94
N LEU A 12 0.81 3.84 6.24
CA LEU A 12 1.60 4.91 6.83
C LEU A 12 0.79 5.72 7.86
N LEU A 13 -0.45 6.10 7.53
CA LEU A 13 -1.33 6.81 8.46
C LEU A 13 -1.66 5.96 9.69
N ALA A 14 -1.94 4.66 9.49
CA ALA A 14 -2.22 3.73 10.58
C ALA A 14 -1.01 3.58 11.52
N ASN A 15 0.19 3.41 10.98
CA ASN A 15 1.41 3.35 11.79
C ASN A 15 1.62 4.63 12.59
N ILE A 16 1.50 5.81 11.97
CA ILE A 16 1.64 7.09 12.68
C ILE A 16 0.64 7.18 13.83
N ALA A 17 -0.63 6.80 13.62
CA ALA A 17 -1.64 6.81 14.66
C ALA A 17 -1.30 5.86 15.82
N ILE A 18 -0.88 4.62 15.52
CA ILE A 18 -0.46 3.63 16.53
C ILE A 18 0.72 4.17 17.35
N PHE A 19 1.73 4.72 16.68
CA PHE A 19 2.90 5.26 17.35
C PHE A 19 2.60 6.51 18.19
N LEU A 20 1.66 7.36 17.77
CA LEU A 20 1.22 8.51 18.55
C LEU A 20 0.54 8.06 19.85
N VAL A 21 -0.39 7.11 19.75
CA VAL A 21 -1.06 6.53 20.93
C VAL A 21 -0.05 5.85 21.87
N ALA A 22 0.87 5.05 21.31
CA ALA A 22 1.93 4.39 22.08
C ALA A 22 2.86 5.40 22.78
N SER A 23 3.23 6.50 22.10
CA SER A 23 4.08 7.54 22.66
C SER A 23 3.43 8.24 23.86
N VAL A 24 2.15 8.59 23.74
CA VAL A 24 1.38 9.21 24.84
C VAL A 24 1.27 8.24 26.02
N ALA A 25 0.91 6.98 25.76
CA ALA A 25 0.82 5.96 26.80
C ALA A 25 2.17 5.73 27.51
N PHE A 26 3.26 5.68 26.74
CA PHE A 26 4.62 5.52 27.26
C PHE A 26 5.03 6.69 28.17
N TYR A 27 4.75 7.94 27.78
CA TYR A 27 5.02 9.11 28.61
C TYR A 27 4.33 9.02 29.97
N PHE A 28 3.04 8.70 29.99
CA PHE A 28 2.29 8.56 31.25
C PHE A 28 2.78 7.39 32.09
N SER A 29 3.09 6.25 31.46
CA SER A 29 3.63 5.08 32.16
C SER A 29 4.99 5.38 32.80
N LEU A 30 5.91 6.01 32.06
CA LEU A 30 7.23 6.36 32.57
C LEU A 30 7.14 7.35 33.72
N ARG A 31 6.30 8.39 33.58
CA ARG A 31 6.06 9.37 34.64
C ARG A 31 5.47 8.72 35.89
N TYR A 32 4.53 7.77 35.72
CA TYR A 32 3.95 7.03 36.84
C TYR A 32 5.00 6.22 37.60
N VAL A 33 5.85 5.48 36.89
CA VAL A 33 6.93 4.69 37.49
C VAL A 33 7.91 5.57 38.26
N LEU A 34 8.34 6.71 37.68
CA LEU A 34 9.29 7.61 38.35
C LEU A 34 8.72 8.26 39.61
N ILE A 35 7.45 8.69 39.59
CA ILE A 35 6.82 9.25 40.81
C ILE A 35 6.67 8.17 41.87
N LYS A 36 6.34 6.95 41.47
CA LYS A 36 6.20 5.82 42.40
C LYS A 36 7.54 5.46 43.05
N GLU A 37 8.63 5.44 42.29
CA GLU A 37 9.98 5.21 42.83
C GLU A 37 10.34 6.28 43.88
N ILE A 38 10.09 7.56 43.60
CA ILE A 38 10.34 8.64 44.56
C ILE A 38 9.44 8.51 45.79
N ASP A 39 8.18 8.13 45.61
CA ASP A 39 7.28 7.90 46.74
C ASP A 39 7.81 6.79 47.64
N GLU A 40 8.27 5.67 47.07
CA GLU A 40 8.91 4.55 47.80
C GLU A 40 10.20 4.99 48.53
N ASP A 41 11.09 5.74 47.86
CA ASP A 41 12.29 6.32 48.49
C ASP A 41 11.93 7.19 49.72
N LEU A 42 10.90 8.03 49.60
CA LEU A 42 10.46 8.88 50.70
C LEU A 42 9.90 8.09 51.88
N GLU A 43 9.23 6.94 51.63
CA GLU A 43 8.76 6.06 52.72
C GLU A 43 9.94 5.43 53.46
N ILE A 44 10.98 5.00 52.74
CA ILE A 44 12.20 4.44 53.35
C ILE A 44 12.87 5.48 54.26
N GLU A 45 13.01 6.72 53.81
CA GLU A 45 13.58 7.81 54.60
C GLU A 45 12.72 8.15 55.84
N GLU A 46 11.38 8.09 55.74
CA GLU A 46 10.48 8.22 56.90
C GLU A 46 10.76 7.12 57.93
N GLU A 47 10.90 5.86 57.49
CA GLU A 47 11.17 4.72 58.37
C GLU A 47 12.54 4.84 59.06
N GLU A 48 13.58 5.28 58.35
CA GLU A 48 14.91 5.52 58.93
C GLU A 48 14.87 6.62 60.00
N VAL A 49 14.20 7.73 59.72
CA VAL A 49 14.00 8.83 60.67
C VAL A 49 13.23 8.34 61.91
N ALA A 50 12.14 7.59 61.72
CA ALA A 50 11.35 7.04 62.81
C ALA A 50 12.16 6.07 63.66
N GLY A 51 12.95 5.19 63.04
CA GLY A 51 13.84 4.26 63.72
C GLY A 51 14.94 4.96 64.53
N TYR A 52 15.52 6.06 64.01
CA TYR A 52 16.50 6.86 64.73
C TYR A 52 15.89 7.51 65.99
N VAL A 53 14.73 8.15 65.84
CA VAL A 53 14.05 8.82 66.97
C VAL A 53 13.64 7.80 68.03
N GLN A 54 13.17 6.62 67.66
CA GLN A 54 12.83 5.56 68.61
C GLN A 54 14.05 5.09 69.43
N LYS A 55 15.24 5.05 68.82
CA LYS A 55 16.46 4.56 69.44
C LYS A 55 17.19 5.60 70.30
N HIS A 56 17.12 6.87 69.92
CA HIS A 56 17.92 7.95 70.52
C HIS A 56 17.09 9.04 71.22
N ASP A 57 15.76 9.00 71.14
CA ASP A 57 14.79 9.99 71.68
C ASP A 57 15.13 11.45 71.32
N ARG A 58 15.73 11.64 70.14
CA ARG A 58 16.10 12.95 69.59
C ARG A 58 16.00 12.90 68.07
N LEU A 59 15.79 14.07 67.46
CA LEU A 59 15.77 14.22 66.01
C LEU A 59 17.16 13.94 65.42
N PRO A 60 17.25 13.30 64.24
CA PRO A 60 18.52 13.16 63.55
C PRO A 60 19.10 14.53 63.20
N GLU A 61 20.44 14.64 63.19
CA GLU A 61 21.10 15.84 62.70
C GLU A 61 20.74 16.06 61.23
N ASN A 62 20.57 17.32 60.84
CA ASN A 62 20.22 17.66 59.46
C ASN A 62 21.42 17.42 58.56
N ILE A 63 21.54 16.21 58.00
CA ILE A 63 22.52 15.90 56.98
C ILE A 63 21.97 16.46 55.66
N SER A 64 22.64 17.49 55.15
CA SER A 64 22.27 18.11 53.88
C SER A 64 22.74 17.22 52.74
N VAL A 65 21.82 16.46 52.15
CA VAL A 65 22.03 15.75 50.89
C VAL A 65 21.55 16.66 49.76
N PRO A 66 22.30 16.84 48.65
CA PRO A 66 21.97 17.84 47.62
C PRO A 66 20.55 17.76 47.05
N ASP A 67 20.00 16.56 46.90
CA ASP A 67 18.68 16.31 46.29
C ASP A 67 17.57 16.06 47.31
N GLN A 68 17.87 16.14 48.61
CA GLN A 68 16.93 15.80 49.69
C GLN A 68 16.98 16.80 50.84
N VAL A 69 15.80 17.24 51.26
CA VAL A 69 15.62 18.16 52.39
C VAL A 69 14.73 17.49 53.43
N ILE A 70 15.31 17.26 54.61
CA ILE A 70 14.58 16.85 55.81
C ILE A 70 14.41 18.09 56.71
N SER A 71 13.16 18.35 57.12
CA SER A 71 12.88 19.40 58.11
C SER A 71 11.86 18.94 59.14
N PHE A 72 12.07 19.40 60.38
CA PHE A 72 11.19 19.15 61.50
C PHE A 72 10.71 20.48 62.06
N ILE A 73 9.38 20.68 62.09
CA ILE A 73 8.76 21.89 62.62
C ILE A 73 7.88 21.49 63.81
N PRO A 74 7.96 22.17 64.97
CA PRO A 74 7.04 21.92 66.08
C PRO A 74 5.58 21.97 65.64
N ALA A 75 4.81 20.93 65.96
CA ALA A 75 3.40 20.83 65.58
C ALA A 75 2.50 20.69 66.81
N THR A 76 1.35 21.34 66.78
CA THR A 76 0.35 21.30 67.86
C THR A 76 -0.63 20.14 67.71
N GLU A 77 -0.85 19.68 66.47
CA GLU A 77 -1.77 18.59 66.14
C GLU A 77 -1.09 17.52 65.28
N LYS A 78 -1.55 16.27 65.38
CA LYS A 78 -1.08 15.19 64.51
C LYS A 78 -1.63 15.38 63.11
N ILE A 79 -0.74 15.46 62.13
CA ILE A 79 -1.09 15.48 60.71
C ILE A 79 -1.21 14.06 60.15
N LYS A 80 -2.08 13.90 59.14
CA LYS A 80 -2.17 12.64 58.39
C LYS A 80 -1.01 12.56 57.40
N ARG A 81 -0.44 11.36 57.29
CA ARG A 81 0.56 11.02 56.28
C ARG A 81 0.03 11.34 54.88
N HIS A 82 0.72 12.18 54.13
CA HIS A 82 0.36 12.48 52.75
C HIS A 82 1.56 12.90 51.89
N PHE A 83 1.47 12.60 50.59
CA PHE A 83 2.41 13.10 49.60
C PHE A 83 1.91 14.41 49.00
N SER A 84 2.82 15.36 48.77
CA SER A 84 2.52 16.61 48.07
C SER A 84 3.65 16.96 47.10
N ILE A 85 3.36 17.81 46.12
CA ILE A 85 4.37 18.41 45.25
C ILE A 85 4.41 19.89 45.60
N LEU A 86 5.60 20.42 45.84
CA LEU A 86 5.79 21.85 46.08
C LEU A 86 7.01 22.37 45.33
N LYS A 87 7.05 23.68 45.14
CA LYS A 87 8.25 24.33 44.63
C LYS A 87 9.11 24.79 45.81
N MET A 88 10.38 24.42 45.79
CA MET A 88 11.38 24.93 46.72
C MET A 88 12.53 25.54 45.93
N GLN A 89 13.18 26.53 46.53
CA GLN A 89 14.41 27.06 45.98
C GLN A 89 15.54 26.08 46.29
N ASP A 90 16.16 25.54 45.25
CA ASP A 90 17.33 24.69 45.39
C ASP A 90 18.48 25.49 46.04
N ARG A 91 19.18 24.83 46.98
CA ARG A 91 20.23 25.45 47.78
C ARG A 91 21.54 25.64 47.01
N GLU A 92 21.78 24.85 45.96
CA GLU A 92 23.01 24.95 45.15
C GLU A 92 22.87 25.96 44.01
N ASP A 93 21.79 25.91 43.24
CA ASP A 93 21.68 26.69 42.00
C ASP A 93 20.66 27.85 42.06
N ASN A 94 20.05 28.07 43.24
CA ASN A 94 19.08 29.13 43.54
C ASN A 94 17.85 29.16 42.60
N LYS A 95 17.58 28.04 41.92
CA LYS A 95 16.45 27.84 41.00
C LYS A 95 15.25 27.28 41.76
N GLU A 96 14.05 27.66 41.35
CA GLU A 96 12.83 27.00 41.83
C GLU A 96 12.69 25.63 41.15
N GLU A 97 12.77 24.57 41.93
CA GLU A 97 12.56 23.19 41.47
C GLU A 97 11.30 22.60 42.10
N ASN A 98 10.68 21.64 41.41
CA ASN A 98 9.58 20.88 42.01
C ASN A 98 10.17 19.78 42.89
N PHE A 99 9.74 19.72 44.14
CA PHE A 99 10.05 18.66 45.08
C PHE A 99 8.83 17.79 45.32
N ARG A 100 9.04 16.49 45.40
CA ARG A 100 8.07 15.56 45.95
C ARG A 100 8.31 15.48 47.46
N ARG A 101 7.28 15.72 48.26
CA ARG A 101 7.35 15.75 49.73
C ARG A 101 6.43 14.72 50.35
N LEU A 102 6.92 14.05 51.37
CA LEU A 102 6.16 13.27 52.33
C LEU A 102 6.10 14.01 53.67
N SER A 103 4.89 14.29 54.16
CA SER A 103 4.65 14.92 55.46
C SER A 103 4.10 13.87 56.44
N PHE A 104 4.67 13.80 57.65
CA PHE A 104 4.28 12.88 58.72
C PHE A 104 4.45 13.50 60.11
N SER A 105 3.87 12.87 61.13
CA SER A 105 3.99 13.30 62.53
C SER A 105 4.96 12.42 63.31
N ILE A 106 5.87 13.03 64.05
CA ILE A 106 6.85 12.34 64.88
C ILE A 106 6.97 12.99 66.26
N VAL A 107 7.18 12.18 67.30
CA VAL A 107 7.37 12.66 68.69
C VAL A 107 8.81 12.38 69.09
N ALA A 108 9.53 13.41 69.51
CA ALA A 108 10.91 13.31 69.98
C ALA A 108 11.07 14.18 71.24
N GLY A 109 11.68 13.65 72.31
CA GLY A 109 11.90 14.41 73.55
C GLY A 109 10.61 14.94 74.19
N GLY A 110 9.49 14.25 73.99
CA GLY A 110 8.17 14.62 74.53
C GLY A 110 7.44 15.75 73.77
N GLN A 111 8.00 16.28 72.69
CA GLN A 111 7.37 17.30 71.84
C GLN A 111 6.97 16.70 70.48
N LEU A 112 5.83 17.14 69.96
CA LEU A 112 5.32 16.74 68.66
C LEU A 112 5.92 17.62 67.55
N TYR A 113 6.38 16.99 66.49
CA TYR A 113 6.94 17.63 65.30
C TYR A 113 6.22 17.14 64.04
N GLU A 114 6.03 18.03 63.09
CA GLU A 114 5.79 17.71 61.68
C GLU A 114 7.16 17.45 61.03
N GLY A 115 7.39 16.19 60.66
CA GLY A 115 8.52 15.79 59.85
C GLY A 115 8.16 15.87 58.37
N THR A 116 9.02 16.48 57.57
CA THR A 116 8.89 16.48 56.12
C THR A 116 10.17 15.99 55.49
N VAL A 117 10.06 14.97 54.64
CA VAL A 117 11.14 14.53 53.75
C VAL A 117 10.75 14.97 52.35
N SER A 118 11.62 15.73 51.68
CA SER A 118 11.38 16.24 50.33
C SER A 118 12.54 15.86 49.42
N LYS A 119 12.26 15.34 48.23
CA LYS A 119 13.26 14.97 47.22
C LYS A 119 13.02 15.71 45.91
N SER A 120 14.08 16.20 45.26
CA SER A 120 13.95 16.96 44.01
C SER A 120 13.45 16.07 42.87
N LEU A 121 12.45 16.56 42.13
CA LEU A 121 12.00 15.93 40.88
C LEU A 121 12.93 16.28 39.70
N GLU A 122 13.86 17.22 39.84
CA GLU A 122 14.68 17.71 38.73
C GLU A 122 15.72 16.68 38.27
N GLY A 123 16.38 15.98 39.20
CA GLY A 123 17.24 14.84 38.88
C GLY A 123 16.48 13.77 38.08
N SER A 124 15.23 13.50 38.45
CA SER A 124 14.34 12.60 37.71
C SER A 124 13.84 13.20 36.38
N ASN A 125 13.69 14.52 36.26
CA ASN A 125 13.34 15.19 35.00
C ASN A 125 14.45 15.08 33.96
N HIS A 126 15.72 15.19 34.37
CA HIS A 126 16.86 14.99 33.47
C HIS A 126 16.92 13.56 32.94
N LEU A 127 16.70 12.56 33.81
CA LEU A 127 16.59 11.16 33.42
C LEU A 127 15.39 10.93 32.51
N LEU A 128 14.21 11.44 32.87
CA LEU A 128 12.98 11.36 32.07
C LEU A 128 13.18 11.95 30.68
N ARG A 129 13.79 13.14 30.57
CA ARG A 129 14.06 13.79 29.28
C ARG A 129 15.03 12.98 28.43
N SER A 130 16.08 12.42 29.03
CA SER A 130 17.05 11.58 28.33
C SER A 130 16.41 10.29 27.82
N ILE A 131 15.63 9.61 28.68
CA ILE A 131 14.88 8.40 28.32
C ILE A 131 13.88 8.70 27.20
N LEU A 132 13.14 9.82 27.28
CA LEU A 132 12.20 10.23 26.24
C LEU A 132 12.91 10.50 24.92
N LEU A 133 14.04 11.21 24.91
CA LEU A 133 14.80 11.49 23.69
C LEU A 133 15.29 10.20 23.01
N ILE A 134 15.86 9.28 23.79
CA ILE A 134 16.30 7.97 23.29
C ILE A 134 15.11 7.17 22.75
N SER A 135 14.00 7.14 23.49
CA SER A 135 12.80 6.40 23.12
C SER A 135 12.15 6.94 21.85
N VAL A 136 11.97 8.26 21.74
CA VAL A 136 11.42 8.92 20.55
C VAL A 136 12.32 8.69 19.33
N SER A 137 13.64 8.80 19.51
CA SER A 137 14.60 8.55 18.43
C SER A 137 14.54 7.09 17.96
N THR A 138 14.42 6.15 18.89
CA THR A 138 14.28 4.71 18.61
C THR A 138 12.97 4.42 17.88
N ILE A 139 11.85 4.97 18.36
CA ILE A 139 10.54 4.86 17.71
C ILE A 139 10.60 5.40 16.27
N PHE A 140 11.23 6.56 16.08
CA PHE A 140 11.37 7.18 14.77
C PHE A 140 12.22 6.31 13.83
N ALA A 141 13.32 5.73 14.32
CA ALA A 141 14.13 4.79 13.56
C ALA A 141 13.33 3.54 13.14
N ILE A 142 12.57 2.95 14.08
CA ILE A 142 11.69 1.79 13.81
C ILE A 142 10.63 2.15 12.77
N LEU A 143 10.02 3.34 12.85
CA LEU A 143 9.03 3.82 11.89
C LEU A 143 9.64 3.89 10.47
N ILE A 144 10.83 4.48 10.33
CA ILE A 144 11.53 4.58 9.04
C ILE A 144 11.82 3.19 8.47
N VAL A 145 12.40 2.31 9.29
CA VAL A 145 12.75 0.94 8.89
C VAL A 145 11.51 0.16 8.46
N SER A 146 10.42 0.26 9.23
CA SER A 146 9.13 -0.37 8.91
C SER A 146 8.57 0.11 7.56
N ILE A 147 8.60 1.42 7.30
CA ILE A 147 8.16 2.00 6.02
C ILE A 147 9.00 1.48 4.85
N ILE A 148 10.33 1.39 5.02
CA ILE A 148 11.23 0.89 3.98
C ILE A 148 10.95 -0.58 3.70
N ILE A 149 10.90 -1.42 4.74
CA ILE A 149 10.63 -2.86 4.63
C ILE A 149 9.28 -3.09 3.93
N ASN A 150 8.23 -2.41 4.38
CA ASN A 150 6.88 -2.53 3.83
C ASN A 150 6.85 -2.20 2.33
N ARG A 151 7.50 -1.09 1.93
CA ARG A 151 7.59 -0.69 0.51
C ARG A 151 8.33 -1.71 -0.34
N VAL A 152 9.45 -2.25 0.15
CA VAL A 152 10.26 -3.25 -0.57
C VAL A 152 9.48 -4.56 -0.72
N LEU A 153 8.88 -5.06 0.37
CA LEU A 153 8.10 -6.30 0.37
C LEU A 153 6.91 -6.23 -0.59
N LEU A 154 6.09 -5.18 -0.49
CA LEU A 154 4.94 -5.00 -1.39
C LEU A 154 5.37 -4.93 -2.86
N LYS A 155 6.45 -4.20 -3.17
CA LYS A 155 6.96 -4.12 -4.55
C LYS A 155 7.38 -5.50 -5.08
N LYS A 156 8.02 -6.33 -4.23
CA LYS A 156 8.43 -7.68 -4.59
C LYS A 156 7.24 -8.61 -4.78
N LEU A 157 6.28 -8.60 -3.84
CA LEU A 157 5.08 -9.44 -3.88
C LEU A 157 4.19 -9.13 -5.09
N TRP A 158 4.01 -7.85 -5.44
CA TRP A 158 3.15 -7.46 -6.57
C TRP A 158 3.82 -7.50 -7.94
N ARG A 159 5.14 -7.72 -8.01
CA ARG A 159 5.87 -7.81 -9.28
C ARG A 159 5.30 -8.84 -10.26
N PRO A 160 5.04 -10.12 -9.88
CA PRO A 160 4.49 -11.13 -10.78
C PRO A 160 3.12 -10.74 -11.36
N PHE A 161 2.26 -10.09 -10.56
CA PHE A 161 0.98 -9.58 -11.03
C PHE A 161 1.15 -8.59 -12.19
N TYR A 162 1.99 -7.55 -12.01
CA TYR A 162 2.20 -6.55 -13.06
C TYR A 162 2.90 -7.12 -14.30
N GLN A 163 3.77 -8.12 -14.13
CA GLN A 163 4.39 -8.83 -15.24
C GLN A 163 3.34 -9.61 -16.05
N SER A 164 2.42 -10.31 -15.39
CA SER A 164 1.33 -11.05 -16.02
C SER A 164 0.39 -10.13 -16.81
N ILE A 165 -0.03 -9.00 -16.21
CA ILE A 165 -0.83 -7.98 -16.91
C ILE A 165 -0.08 -7.41 -18.12
N SER A 166 1.23 -7.20 -18.00
CA SER A 166 2.04 -6.69 -19.11
C SER A 166 2.18 -7.71 -20.24
N ALA A 167 2.24 -9.01 -19.92
CA ALA A 167 2.26 -10.09 -20.90
C ALA A 167 0.92 -10.14 -21.66
N VAL A 168 -0.22 -10.11 -20.95
CA VAL A 168 -1.55 -10.07 -21.56
C VAL A 168 -1.74 -8.85 -22.44
N LYS A 169 -1.29 -7.65 -22.01
CA LYS A 169 -1.40 -6.43 -22.82
C LYS A 169 -0.63 -6.52 -24.15
N LYS A 170 0.46 -7.28 -24.17
CA LYS A 170 1.30 -7.49 -25.37
C LYS A 170 0.81 -8.65 -26.23
N PHE A 171 0.00 -9.56 -25.67
CA PHE A 171 -0.56 -10.69 -26.39
C PHE A 171 -1.44 -10.24 -27.56
N ARG A 172 -1.33 -10.95 -28.68
CA ARG A 172 -2.09 -10.70 -29.91
C ARG A 172 -2.48 -12.05 -30.49
N LEU A 173 -3.78 -12.25 -30.74
CA LEU A 173 -4.30 -13.51 -31.31
C LEU A 173 -3.79 -13.78 -32.73
N SER A 174 -3.53 -12.71 -33.51
CA SER A 174 -3.03 -12.82 -34.88
C SER A 174 -1.61 -13.35 -34.98
N LYS A 175 -0.77 -13.11 -33.96
CA LYS A 175 0.56 -13.72 -33.89
C LYS A 175 0.35 -15.09 -33.27
N ASN A 176 0.66 -16.15 -34.00
CA ASN A 176 0.50 -17.55 -33.61
C ASN A 176 1.41 -17.96 -32.42
N GLN A 177 1.59 -17.12 -31.40
CA GLN A 177 2.43 -17.27 -30.22
C GLN A 177 1.57 -17.55 -28.99
N SER A 178 2.02 -18.43 -28.09
CA SER A 178 1.36 -18.69 -26.81
C SER A 178 1.56 -17.54 -25.81
N LEU A 179 0.61 -17.36 -24.90
CA LEU A 179 0.76 -16.42 -23.79
C LEU A 179 1.80 -16.99 -22.80
N VAL A 180 2.91 -16.28 -22.60
CA VAL A 180 3.93 -16.67 -21.62
C VAL A 180 3.77 -15.83 -20.36
N LEU A 181 3.37 -16.49 -19.27
CA LEU A 181 3.17 -15.86 -17.96
C LEU A 181 4.34 -16.17 -17.02
N PRO A 182 4.72 -15.22 -16.14
CA PRO A 182 5.82 -15.42 -15.21
C PRO A 182 5.46 -16.50 -14.16
N PRO A 183 6.43 -17.35 -13.77
CA PRO A 183 6.22 -18.24 -12.64
C PRO A 183 6.04 -17.44 -11.35
N THR A 184 5.16 -17.91 -10.48
CA THR A 184 4.86 -17.28 -9.19
C THR A 184 4.59 -18.34 -8.15
N ASN A 185 5.13 -18.15 -6.94
CA ASN A 185 4.88 -19.03 -5.80
C ASN A 185 3.68 -18.54 -4.96
N ILE A 186 3.01 -17.46 -5.38
CA ILE A 186 1.83 -16.92 -4.73
C ILE A 186 0.61 -17.57 -5.38
N GLU A 187 -0.17 -18.29 -4.59
CA GLU A 187 -1.30 -19.11 -5.04
C GLU A 187 -2.33 -18.31 -5.83
N GLU A 188 -2.71 -17.13 -5.35
CA GLU A 188 -3.69 -16.27 -6.02
C GLU A 188 -3.21 -15.80 -7.40
N PHE A 189 -1.91 -15.56 -7.54
CA PHE A 189 -1.32 -15.20 -8.83
C PHE A 189 -1.11 -16.42 -9.74
N ALA A 190 -0.87 -17.60 -9.16
CA ALA A 190 -0.81 -18.83 -9.94
C ALA A 190 -2.20 -19.16 -10.51
N LEU A 191 -3.25 -19.04 -9.71
CA LEU A 191 -4.65 -19.20 -10.12
C LEU A 191 -5.04 -18.16 -11.19
N LEU A 192 -4.66 -16.89 -11.00
CA LEU A 192 -4.85 -15.85 -12.01
C LEU A 192 -4.16 -16.24 -13.32
N ASN A 193 -2.91 -16.70 -13.24
CA ASN A 193 -2.15 -17.08 -14.44
C ASN A 193 -2.79 -18.26 -15.16
N GLN A 194 -3.23 -19.28 -14.44
CA GLN A 194 -3.94 -20.43 -15.02
C GLN A 194 -5.24 -19.99 -15.70
N THR A 195 -5.99 -19.08 -15.08
CA THR A 195 -7.24 -18.56 -15.65
C THR A 195 -6.98 -17.74 -16.92
N LEU A 196 -5.96 -16.86 -16.90
CA LEU A 196 -5.57 -16.05 -18.05
C LEU A 196 -5.07 -16.91 -19.20
N ASP A 197 -4.30 -17.96 -18.92
CA ASP A 197 -3.83 -18.92 -19.92
C ASP A 197 -5.00 -19.69 -20.54
N GLY A 198 -5.94 -20.16 -19.73
CA GLY A 198 -7.16 -20.82 -20.20
C GLY A 198 -7.97 -19.95 -21.17
N ILE A 199 -8.21 -18.68 -20.80
CA ILE A 199 -8.93 -17.72 -21.66
C ILE A 199 -8.12 -17.42 -22.94
N ALA A 200 -6.80 -17.23 -22.84
CA ALA A 200 -5.98 -16.97 -24.01
C ALA A 200 -6.00 -18.13 -25.01
N ASN A 201 -5.97 -19.37 -24.50
CA ASN A 201 -6.01 -20.57 -25.32
C ASN A 201 -7.39 -20.77 -25.96
N SER A 202 -8.50 -20.56 -25.23
CA SER A 202 -9.84 -20.66 -25.79
C SER A 202 -10.10 -19.60 -26.86
N SER A 203 -9.74 -18.34 -26.59
CA SER A 203 -9.88 -17.26 -27.58
C SER A 203 -9.02 -17.50 -28.83
N ARG A 204 -7.84 -18.10 -28.68
CA ARG A 204 -7.00 -18.50 -29.82
C ARG A 204 -7.66 -19.59 -30.65
N ALA A 205 -8.22 -20.62 -30.01
CA ALA A 205 -8.90 -21.69 -30.72
C ALA A 205 -10.10 -21.17 -31.52
N GLU A 206 -10.92 -20.31 -30.91
CA GLU A 206 -12.05 -19.65 -31.58
C GLU A 206 -11.60 -18.76 -32.75
N TYR A 207 -10.54 -17.98 -32.57
CA TYR A 207 -9.97 -17.15 -33.62
C TYR A 207 -9.50 -17.98 -34.83
N LEU A 208 -8.78 -19.07 -34.59
CA LEU A 208 -8.31 -19.96 -35.65
C LEU A 208 -9.48 -20.64 -36.38
N ALA A 209 -10.49 -21.11 -35.63
CA ALA A 209 -11.68 -21.71 -36.22
C ALA A 209 -12.42 -20.70 -37.13
N LEU A 210 -12.59 -19.45 -36.68
CA LEU A 210 -13.20 -18.40 -37.49
C LEU A 210 -12.37 -18.05 -38.73
N LYS A 211 -11.03 -17.99 -38.59
CA LYS A 211 -10.11 -17.76 -39.72
C LYS A 211 -10.27 -18.84 -40.78
N THR A 212 -10.16 -20.11 -40.40
CA THR A 212 -10.30 -21.24 -41.32
C THR A 212 -11.69 -21.32 -41.93
N PHE A 213 -12.75 -21.06 -41.15
CA PHE A 213 -14.12 -21.02 -41.68
C PHE A 213 -14.28 -19.92 -42.74
N SER A 214 -13.79 -18.71 -42.48
CA SER A 214 -13.87 -17.59 -43.41
C SER A 214 -13.09 -17.84 -44.70
N GLU A 215 -11.87 -18.39 -44.58
CA GLU A 215 -11.05 -18.79 -45.73
C GLU A 215 -11.74 -19.89 -46.57
N ASN A 216 -12.25 -20.94 -45.93
CA ASN A 216 -12.95 -22.03 -46.62
C ASN A 216 -14.25 -21.53 -47.29
N ALA A 217 -15.08 -20.77 -46.56
CA ALA A 217 -16.32 -20.22 -47.11
C ALA A 217 -16.07 -19.29 -48.30
N SER A 218 -15.01 -18.49 -48.26
CA SER A 218 -14.57 -17.68 -49.41
C SER A 218 -14.39 -18.53 -50.67
N HIS A 219 -13.61 -19.60 -50.55
CA HIS A 219 -13.24 -20.47 -51.67
C HIS A 219 -14.45 -21.28 -52.18
N GLU A 220 -15.23 -21.85 -51.26
CA GLU A 220 -16.41 -22.66 -51.58
C GLU A 220 -17.55 -21.83 -52.20
N ILE A 221 -17.65 -20.52 -51.92
CA ILE A 221 -18.63 -19.62 -52.58
C ILE A 221 -18.11 -19.11 -53.93
N GLN A 222 -16.81 -18.85 -54.08
CA GLN A 222 -16.25 -18.37 -55.35
C GLN A 222 -16.38 -19.38 -56.48
N THR A 223 -16.17 -20.66 -56.20
CA THR A 223 -16.24 -21.74 -57.19
C THR A 223 -17.62 -21.83 -57.89
N PRO A 224 -18.77 -21.96 -57.18
CA PRO A 224 -20.08 -22.01 -57.82
C PRO A 224 -20.44 -20.70 -58.52
N ILE A 225 -20.04 -19.53 -57.98
CA ILE A 225 -20.23 -18.23 -58.66
C ILE A 225 -19.50 -18.21 -60.01
N ALA A 226 -18.25 -18.68 -60.06
CA ALA A 226 -17.47 -18.76 -61.30
C ALA A 226 -18.09 -19.74 -62.31
N ILE A 227 -18.59 -20.90 -61.85
CA ILE A 227 -19.30 -21.87 -62.69
C ILE A 227 -20.58 -21.26 -63.27
N ILE A 228 -21.39 -20.58 -62.44
CA ILE A 228 -22.62 -19.93 -62.91
C ILE A 228 -22.29 -18.84 -63.93
N ARG A 229 -21.28 -18.00 -63.66
CA ARG A 229 -20.84 -16.97 -64.61
C ARG A 229 -20.43 -17.58 -65.94
N SER A 230 -19.58 -18.62 -65.94
CA SER A 230 -19.15 -19.30 -67.16
C SER A 230 -20.32 -19.90 -67.95
N LYS A 231 -21.34 -20.46 -67.28
CA LYS A 231 -22.54 -20.95 -67.96
C LYS A 231 -23.39 -19.82 -68.56
N LEU A 232 -23.48 -18.68 -67.88
CA LEU A 232 -24.16 -17.49 -68.42
C LEU A 232 -23.40 -16.90 -69.62
N ASP A 233 -22.06 -16.92 -69.58
CA ASP A 233 -21.20 -16.50 -70.71
C ASP A 233 -21.39 -17.39 -71.94
N LEU A 234 -21.60 -18.70 -71.74
CA LEU A 234 -21.95 -19.62 -72.84
C LEU A 234 -23.35 -19.37 -73.38
N LEU A 235 -24.33 -19.18 -72.48
CA LEU A 235 -25.71 -18.90 -72.86
C LEU A 235 -25.80 -17.63 -73.70
N ILE A 236 -25.18 -16.52 -73.29
CA ILE A 236 -25.30 -15.24 -74.01
C ILE A 236 -24.67 -15.24 -75.42
N GLN A 237 -23.86 -16.25 -75.74
CA GLN A 237 -23.25 -16.46 -77.06
C GLN A 237 -24.13 -17.30 -78.01
N ASP A 238 -25.25 -17.86 -77.53
CA ASP A 238 -26.16 -18.66 -78.36
C ASP A 238 -26.98 -17.76 -79.31
N GLU A 239 -26.78 -17.94 -80.62
CA GLU A 239 -27.47 -17.19 -81.68
C GLU A 239 -28.99 -17.45 -81.74
N GLN A 240 -29.50 -18.48 -81.06
CA GLN A 240 -30.93 -18.81 -81.02
C GLN A 240 -31.71 -18.11 -79.89
N LEU A 241 -31.05 -17.30 -79.07
CA LEU A 241 -31.69 -16.57 -77.96
C LEU A 241 -32.67 -15.50 -78.45
N THR A 242 -33.90 -15.55 -77.95
CA THR A 242 -34.86 -14.45 -78.14
C THR A 242 -34.50 -13.25 -77.25
N ASP A 243 -34.86 -12.02 -77.66
CA ASP A 243 -34.61 -10.79 -76.88
C ASP A 243 -35.10 -10.89 -75.44
N LYS A 244 -36.28 -11.49 -75.24
CA LYS A 244 -36.88 -11.67 -73.90
C LYS A 244 -36.02 -12.60 -73.04
N GLN A 245 -35.51 -13.70 -73.58
CA GLN A 245 -34.62 -14.62 -72.87
C GLN A 245 -33.25 -13.98 -72.62
N GLY A 246 -32.70 -13.23 -73.58
CA GLY A 246 -31.45 -12.46 -73.41
C GLY A 246 -31.53 -11.48 -72.25
N SER A 247 -32.66 -10.78 -72.09
CA SER A 247 -32.88 -9.87 -70.95
C SER A 247 -32.86 -10.58 -69.58
N ILE A 248 -33.36 -11.83 -69.52
CA ILE A 248 -33.35 -12.65 -68.30
C ILE A 248 -31.93 -13.11 -67.97
N VAL A 249 -31.16 -13.56 -68.97
CA VAL A 249 -29.75 -13.95 -68.82
C VAL A 249 -28.93 -12.75 -68.34
N GLN A 250 -29.12 -11.56 -68.92
CA GLN A 250 -28.44 -10.34 -68.49
C GLN A 250 -28.79 -9.96 -67.03
N SER A 251 -30.04 -10.13 -66.63
CA SER A 251 -30.46 -9.89 -65.23
C SER A 251 -29.81 -10.88 -64.25
N ALA A 252 -29.73 -12.16 -64.63
CA ALA A 252 -29.02 -13.18 -63.85
C ALA A 252 -27.52 -12.85 -63.75
N TYR A 253 -26.90 -12.39 -64.84
CA TYR A 253 -25.50 -11.97 -64.87
C TYR A 253 -25.23 -10.82 -63.89
N ASN A 254 -26.05 -9.77 -63.94
CA ASN A 254 -25.95 -8.63 -63.02
C ASN A 254 -26.12 -9.06 -61.55
N SER A 255 -27.01 -10.02 -61.28
CA SER A 255 -27.24 -10.56 -59.94
C SER A 255 -26.02 -11.32 -59.41
N ILE A 256 -25.41 -12.17 -60.25
CA ILE A 256 -24.19 -12.91 -59.92
C ILE A 256 -23.00 -11.98 -59.72
N GLU A 257 -22.87 -10.93 -60.53
CA GLU A 257 -21.84 -9.91 -60.34
C GLU A 257 -22.00 -9.19 -59.00
N LYS A 258 -23.24 -8.78 -58.65
CA LYS A 258 -23.54 -8.19 -57.35
C LYS A 258 -23.20 -9.13 -56.19
N LEU A 259 -23.51 -10.43 -56.33
CA LEU A 259 -23.23 -11.46 -55.32
C LEU A 259 -21.71 -11.68 -55.15
N SER A 260 -20.96 -11.67 -56.25
CA SER A 260 -19.49 -11.71 -56.24
C SER A 260 -18.90 -10.51 -55.51
N ARG A 261 -19.38 -9.29 -55.80
CA ARG A 261 -18.91 -8.06 -55.13
C ARG A 261 -19.23 -8.10 -53.63
N LEU A 262 -20.45 -8.51 -53.25
CA LEU A 262 -20.85 -8.66 -51.84
C LEU A 262 -19.97 -9.66 -51.09
N ASN A 263 -19.68 -10.82 -51.69
CA ASN A 263 -18.80 -11.81 -51.07
C ASN A 263 -17.39 -11.25 -50.84
N GLN A 264 -16.81 -10.57 -51.83
CA GLN A 264 -15.51 -9.92 -51.69
C GLN A 264 -15.50 -8.85 -50.58
N SER A 265 -16.57 -8.04 -50.48
CA SER A 265 -16.71 -7.04 -49.42
C SER A 265 -16.84 -7.68 -48.03
N LEU A 266 -17.61 -8.76 -47.89
CA LEU A 266 -17.77 -9.48 -46.61
C LEU A 266 -16.45 -10.12 -46.16
N LEU A 267 -15.71 -10.71 -47.10
CA LEU A 267 -14.39 -11.28 -46.82
C LEU A 267 -13.39 -10.21 -46.40
N LEU A 268 -13.40 -9.07 -47.07
CA LEU A 268 -12.58 -7.93 -46.70
C LEU A 268 -12.93 -7.46 -45.28
N LEU A 269 -14.22 -7.32 -44.97
CA LEU A 269 -14.69 -6.93 -43.64
C LEU A 269 -14.25 -7.95 -42.57
N ALA A 270 -14.44 -9.23 -42.83
CA ALA A 270 -14.02 -10.30 -41.92
C ALA A 270 -12.49 -10.28 -41.69
N LYS A 271 -11.69 -9.98 -42.71
CA LYS A 271 -10.24 -9.79 -42.58
C LYS A 271 -9.88 -8.56 -41.74
N ILE A 272 -10.61 -7.45 -41.92
CA ILE A 272 -10.45 -6.21 -41.13
C ILE A 272 -10.77 -6.44 -39.66
N GLU A 273 -11.96 -6.96 -39.36
CA GLU A 273 -12.41 -7.16 -37.97
C GLU A 273 -11.50 -8.10 -37.18
N ASN A 274 -10.91 -9.10 -37.87
CA ASN A 274 -10.04 -10.09 -37.25
C ASN A 274 -8.54 -9.74 -37.32
N ASN A 275 -8.18 -8.51 -37.71
CA ASN A 275 -6.78 -8.06 -37.86
C ASN A 275 -5.91 -9.05 -38.65
N GLN A 276 -6.45 -9.63 -39.73
CA GLN A 276 -5.76 -10.63 -40.56
C GLN A 276 -4.81 -10.00 -41.60
N PHE A 277 -4.29 -8.80 -41.32
CA PHE A 277 -3.27 -8.16 -42.15
C PHE A 277 -1.90 -8.39 -41.52
N GLU A 278 -1.08 -9.19 -42.19
CA GLU A 278 0.24 -9.59 -41.68
C GLU A 278 1.29 -8.47 -41.83
N ASP A 279 1.09 -7.53 -42.75
CA ASP A 279 2.10 -6.55 -43.16
C ASP A 279 1.68 -5.11 -42.83
N VAL A 280 1.60 -4.81 -41.53
CA VAL A 280 1.29 -3.46 -41.05
C VAL A 280 2.58 -2.65 -40.97
N GLN A 281 2.74 -1.69 -41.88
CA GLN A 281 3.91 -0.84 -41.97
C GLN A 281 3.56 0.60 -41.60
N ILE A 282 4.48 1.30 -40.93
CA ILE A 282 4.37 2.74 -40.72
C ILE A 282 4.77 3.40 -42.03
N ILE A 283 3.80 3.99 -42.72
CA ILE A 283 3.98 4.67 -44.00
C ILE A 283 3.90 6.18 -43.82
N ASP A 284 4.84 6.90 -44.45
CA ASP A 284 4.75 8.34 -44.65
C ASP A 284 3.72 8.60 -45.76
N LEU A 285 2.55 9.08 -45.35
CA LEU A 285 1.42 9.31 -46.24
C LEU A 285 1.77 10.33 -47.34
N LYS A 286 2.58 11.34 -47.01
CA LYS A 286 2.98 12.40 -47.95
C LYS A 286 3.86 11.81 -49.05
N LYS A 287 4.89 11.05 -48.67
CA LYS A 287 5.79 10.40 -49.63
C LYS A 287 5.06 9.45 -50.57
N LYS A 288 4.09 8.68 -50.07
CA LYS A 288 3.30 7.77 -50.93
C LYS A 288 2.32 8.49 -51.86
N LEU A 289 1.78 9.62 -51.44
CA LEU A 289 0.95 10.45 -52.33
C LEU A 289 1.79 11.07 -53.45
N GLU A 290 3.00 11.55 -53.14
CA GLU A 290 3.92 12.12 -54.14
C GLU A 290 4.37 11.08 -55.19
N GLU A 291 4.71 9.86 -54.77
CA GLU A 291 5.03 8.76 -55.69
C GLU A 291 3.85 8.40 -56.61
N LYS A 292 2.63 8.37 -56.08
CA LYS A 292 1.40 8.09 -56.85
C LYS A 292 1.04 9.18 -57.85
N PHE A 293 1.40 10.43 -57.57
CA PHE A 293 1.18 11.57 -58.46
C PHE A 293 2.18 11.61 -59.62
N LEU A 294 3.35 10.98 -59.48
CA LEU A 294 4.36 10.85 -60.54
C LEU A 294 4.05 9.71 -61.54
N ASP A 295 3.21 8.75 -61.15
CA ASP A 295 2.75 7.64 -62.00
C ASP A 295 1.52 7.99 -62.88
N PHE A 296 0.99 9.21 -62.77
CA PHE A 296 -0.10 9.77 -63.59
C PHE A 296 0.40 10.87 -64.50
#